data_AF-A0A970ETB6-F1
#
_entry.id   AF-A0A970ETB6-F1
#
_cell.length_a   1.000
_cell.length_b   1.000
_cell.length_c   1.000
_cell.angle_alpha   90.00
_cell.angle_beta   90.00
_cell.angle_gamma   90.00
#
_symmetry.space_group_name_H-M   'P 1'
#
loop_
_entity.id
_entity.type
_entity.pdbx_description
1 polymer ?
#
loop_
_entity_poly.entity_id
_entity_poly.type
_entity_poly.pdbx_seq_one_letter_code
_entity_poly.pdbx_strand_id
1 'polypeptide(L)'
;MTFTSVGFLAFFAAVLIIYYLVPKKYAWIPLFVSSLLFYISWGVTFLPLLLGTIVLSYFAALKIGAEANAKLKKLYLTLSIIIIAGCLVFFKYYNFLALSVGGVLSKIGLPADDITLRLLMPAGISFYTFTTLSYLIDVYR
;
A
#
# COMPACT_ATOMS: atom_id res chain seq x y z
N MET A 1 -9.65 13.31 -4.07
CA MET A 1 -10.61 14.00 -3.17
C MET A 1 -10.09 13.91 -1.74
N THR A 2 -9.87 15.04 -1.05
CA THR A 2 -9.33 15.00 0.32
C THR A 2 -10.40 14.62 1.34
N PHE A 3 -9.98 14.04 2.49
CA PHE A 3 -10.90 13.64 3.57
C PHE A 3 -11.70 14.79 4.17
N THR A 4 -11.18 16.02 4.10
CA THR A 4 -11.83 17.23 4.62
C THR A 4 -12.77 17.89 3.61
N SER A 5 -12.88 17.35 2.39
CA SER A 5 -13.69 17.97 1.34
C SER A 5 -15.17 17.60 1.44
N VAL A 6 -16.05 18.53 1.05
CA VAL A 6 -17.50 18.28 0.89
C VAL A 6 -17.76 17.13 -0.10
N GLY A 7 -16.92 17.02 -1.13
CA GLY A 7 -16.98 15.90 -2.07
C GLY A 7 -16.80 14.54 -1.38
N PHE A 8 -15.90 14.43 -0.39
CA PHE A 8 -15.73 13.20 0.36
C PHE A 8 -16.95 12.86 1.22
N LEU A 9 -17.58 13.86 1.87
CA LEU A 9 -18.82 13.66 2.62
C LEU A 9 -19.96 13.12 1.75
N ALA A 10 -20.16 13.71 0.56
CA ALA A 10 -21.16 13.24 -0.39
C ALA A 10 -20.86 11.83 -0.90
N PHE A 11 -19.60 11.55 -1.24
CA PHE A 11 -19.15 10.22 -1.63
C PHE A 11 -19.39 9.19 -0.53
N PHE A 12 -18.98 9.49 0.71
CA PHE A 12 -19.15 8.62 1.86
C PHE A 12 -20.63 8.32 2.15
N ALA A 13 -21.50 9.33 2.10
CA ALA A 13 -22.94 9.14 2.25
C ALA A 13 -23.51 8.21 1.17
N ALA A 14 -23.12 8.40 -0.09
CA ALA A 14 -23.53 7.52 -1.19
C ALA A 14 -23.05 6.08 -0.97
N VAL A 15 -21.79 5.88 -0.58
CA VAL A 15 -21.23 4.55 -0.29
C VAL A 15 -21.96 3.87 0.86
N LEU A 16 -22.32 4.60 1.92
CA LEU A 16 -23.10 4.05 3.03
C LEU A 16 -24.50 3.61 2.58
N ILE A 17 -25.20 4.43 1.81
CA ILE A 17 -26.52 4.07 1.28
C ILE A 17 -26.41 2.79 0.45
N ILE A 18 -25.44 2.73 -0.49
CA ILE A 18 -25.20 1.54 -1.30
C ILE A 18 -24.88 0.32 -0.42
N TYR A 19 -24.01 0.47 0.59
CA TYR A 19 -23.64 -0.61 1.50
C TYR A 19 -24.86 -1.21 2.23
N TYR A 20 -25.84 -0.40 2.63
CA TYR A 20 -27.05 -0.88 3.29
C TYR A 20 -28.09 -1.45 2.32
N LEU A 21 -28.08 -1.05 1.05
CA LEU A 21 -28.96 -1.61 0.02
C LEU A 21 -28.46 -2.97 -0.52
N VAL A 22 -27.15 -3.20 -0.56
CA VAL A 22 -26.57 -4.45 -1.05
C VAL A 22 -26.70 -5.56 0.01
N PRO A 23 -27.11 -6.80 -0.37
CA PRO A 23 -27.14 -7.92 0.56
C PRO A 23 -25.80 -8.13 1.26
N LYS A 24 -25.83 -8.44 2.57
CA LYS A 24 -24.62 -8.56 3.41
C LYS A 24 -23.54 -9.48 2.82
N LYS A 25 -23.93 -10.53 2.09
CA LYS A 25 -23.02 -11.44 1.37
C LYS A 25 -22.12 -10.74 0.34
N TYR A 26 -22.63 -9.70 -0.32
CA TYR A 26 -21.95 -8.96 -1.40
C TYR A 26 -21.50 -7.57 -1.00
N ALA A 27 -21.76 -7.14 0.24
CA ALA A 27 -21.46 -5.79 0.72
C ALA A 27 -19.96 -5.44 0.69
N TRP A 28 -19.07 -6.43 0.62
CA TRP A 28 -17.63 -6.21 0.41
C TRP A 28 -17.31 -5.62 -0.96
N ILE A 29 -18.11 -5.91 -1.99
CA ILE A 29 -17.90 -5.42 -3.37
C ILE A 29 -18.01 -3.90 -3.43
N PRO A 30 -19.12 -3.25 -3.02
CA PRO A 30 -19.21 -1.80 -3.06
C PRO A 30 -18.17 -1.14 -2.16
N LEU A 31 -17.81 -1.74 -1.02
CA LEU A 31 -16.73 -1.21 -0.17
C LEU A 31 -15.37 -1.25 -0.87
N PHE A 32 -15.06 -2.37 -1.53
CA PHE A 32 -13.81 -2.53 -2.27
C PHE A 32 -13.72 -1.55 -3.46
N VAL A 33 -14.77 -1.49 -4.28
CA VAL A 33 -14.84 -0.58 -5.43
C VAL A 33 -14.75 0.87 -4.95
N SER A 34 -15.46 1.24 -3.89
CA SER A 34 -15.43 2.59 -3.35
C SER A 34 -14.06 2.96 -2.79
N SER A 35 -13.38 2.02 -2.12
CA SER A 35 -12.01 2.21 -1.66
C SER A 35 -11.05 2.49 -2.82
N LEU A 36 -11.16 1.72 -3.93
CA LEU A 36 -10.36 1.93 -5.13
C LEU A 36 -10.67 3.28 -5.81
N LEU A 37 -11.95 3.63 -5.95
CA LEU A 37 -12.36 4.91 -6.53
C LEU A 37 -11.85 6.10 -5.71
N PHE A 38 -11.93 6.00 -4.38
CA PHE A 38 -11.39 7.00 -3.49
C PHE A 38 -9.87 7.12 -3.65
N TYR A 39 -9.14 6.00 -3.72
CA TYR A 39 -7.69 6.01 -3.93
C TYR A 39 -7.31 6.63 -5.28
N ILE A 40 -7.98 6.23 -6.36
CA ILE A 40 -7.80 6.78 -7.72
C ILE A 40 -8.00 8.30 -7.74
N SER A 41 -8.92 8.82 -6.93
CA SER A 41 -9.17 10.26 -6.82
C SER A 41 -7.98 11.07 -6.27
N TRP A 42 -6.94 10.42 -5.73
CA TRP A 42 -5.66 11.03 -5.33
C TRP A 42 -4.55 10.86 -6.37
N GLY A 43 -4.77 10.04 -7.40
CA GLY A 43 -3.82 9.76 -8.47
C GLY A 43 -3.77 8.27 -8.83
N VAL A 44 -3.76 7.98 -10.13
CA VAL A 44 -3.76 6.60 -10.66
C VAL A 44 -2.36 5.97 -10.61
N THR A 45 -1.30 6.78 -10.55
CA THR A 45 0.10 6.35 -10.70
C THR A 45 0.50 5.21 -9.76
N PHE A 46 -0.01 5.21 -8.53
CA PHE A 46 0.32 4.20 -7.52
C PHE A 46 -0.76 3.15 -7.31
N LEU A 47 -1.79 3.14 -8.15
CA LEU A 47 -2.82 2.09 -8.14
C LEU A 47 -2.23 0.68 -8.33
N PRO A 48 -1.25 0.45 -9.24
CA PRO A 48 -0.61 -0.86 -9.37
C PRO A 48 0.11 -1.30 -8.09
N LEU A 49 0.70 -0.36 -7.34
CA LEU A 49 1.37 -0.67 -6.07
C LEU A 49 0.37 -1.11 -5.01
N LEU A 50 -0.77 -0.43 -4.89
CA LEU A 50 -1.84 -0.80 -3.97
C LEU A 50 -2.41 -2.17 -4.33
N LEU A 51 -2.78 -2.38 -5.60
CA LEU A 51 -3.32 -3.66 -6.08
C LEU A 51 -2.31 -4.79 -5.91
N GLY A 52 -1.02 -4.55 -6.20
CA GLY A 52 0.05 -5.51 -5.98
C GLY A 52 0.17 -5.90 -4.50
N THR A 53 0.05 -4.92 -3.59
CA THR A 53 0.08 -5.18 -2.13
C THR A 53 -1.13 -6.01 -1.70
N ILE A 54 -2.33 -5.71 -2.21
CA ILE A 54 -3.55 -6.49 -1.94
C ILE A 54 -3.41 -7.93 -2.44
N VAL A 55 -2.99 -8.11 -3.69
CA VAL A 55 -2.83 -9.44 -4.30
C VAL A 55 -1.78 -10.26 -3.57
N LEU A 56 -0.61 -9.66 -3.31
CA LEU A 56 0.49 -10.32 -2.62
C LEU A 56 0.07 -10.74 -1.20
N SER A 57 -0.53 -9.84 -0.44
CA SER A 57 -0.95 -10.14 0.94
C SER A 57 -2.07 -11.17 0.99
N TYR A 58 -3.02 -11.14 0.05
CA TYR A 58 -4.08 -12.14 -0.05
C TYR A 58 -3.52 -13.54 -0.29
N PHE A 59 -2.64 -13.69 -1.29
CA PHE A 59 -2.03 -15.00 -1.58
C PHE A 59 -1.08 -15.46 -0.47
N ALA A 60 -0.32 -14.54 0.12
CA ALA A 60 0.54 -14.83 1.25
C ALA A 60 -0.28 -15.37 2.44
N ALA A 61 -1.37 -14.70 2.80
CA ALA A 61 -2.25 -15.13 3.89
C ALA A 61 -2.85 -16.52 3.62
N LEU A 62 -3.33 -16.79 2.40
CA LEU A 62 -3.84 -18.11 2.03
C LEU A 62 -2.77 -19.20 2.16
N LYS A 63 -1.54 -18.93 1.70
CA LYS A 63 -0.42 -19.89 1.80
C LYS A 63 0.02 -20.11 3.25
N ILE A 64 0.06 -19.05 4.05
CA ILE A 64 0.39 -19.14 5.49
C ILE A 64 -0.69 -19.92 6.25
N GLY A 65 -1.97 -19.69 5.95
CA GLY A 65 -3.08 -20.37 6.62
C GLY A 65 -3.21 -21.85 6.27
N ALA A 66 -2.93 -22.23 5.02
CA ALA A 66 -3.09 -23.60 4.54
C ALA A 66 -1.87 -24.51 4.77
N GLU A 67 -0.68 -23.95 4.99
CA GLU A 67 0.56 -24.72 5.10
C GLU A 67 0.69 -25.39 6.48
N ALA A 68 1.02 -26.68 6.53
CA ALA A 68 1.25 -27.37 7.81
C ALA A 68 2.71 -27.24 8.29
N ASN A 69 3.65 -27.04 7.37
CA ASN A 69 5.06 -26.94 7.69
C ASN A 69 5.42 -25.54 8.25
N ALA A 70 5.80 -25.51 9.53
CA ALA A 70 6.18 -24.28 10.23
C ALA A 70 7.33 -23.49 9.55
N LYS A 71 8.28 -24.17 8.90
CA LYS A 71 9.38 -23.50 8.18
C LYS A 71 8.88 -22.77 6.94
N LEU A 72 7.99 -23.41 6.18
CA LEU A 72 7.40 -22.82 4.98
C LEU A 72 6.44 -21.68 5.32
N LYS A 73 5.60 -21.83 6.36
CA LYS A 73 4.80 -20.72 6.90
C LYS A 73 5.66 -19.49 7.20
N LYS A 74 6.77 -19.70 7.93
CA LYS A 74 7.70 -18.63 8.30
C LYS A 74 8.36 -18.01 7.06
N LEU A 75 8.70 -18.82 6.05
CA LEU A 75 9.26 -18.32 4.79
C LEU A 75 8.26 -17.41 4.06
N TYR A 76 7.01 -17.83 3.89
CA TYR A 76 5.97 -17.02 3.23
C TYR A 76 5.72 -15.70 3.97
N LEU A 77 5.64 -15.74 5.30
CA LEU A 77 5.52 -14.54 6.12
C LEU A 77 6.73 -13.61 5.91
N THR A 78 7.95 -14.15 6.03
CA THR A 78 9.19 -13.36 5.94
C THR A 78 9.33 -12.70 4.57
N LEU A 79 9.08 -13.44 3.48
CA LEU A 79 9.11 -12.90 2.13
C LEU A 79 8.09 -11.77 1.95
N SER A 80 6.87 -11.96 2.46
CA SER A 80 5.81 -10.96 2.36
C SER A 80 6.15 -9.68 3.14
N ILE A 81 6.71 -9.83 4.35
CA ILE A 81 7.19 -8.70 5.15
C ILE A 81 8.29 -7.95 4.40
N ILE A 82 9.29 -8.66 3.86
CA ILE A 82 10.41 -8.03 3.13
C ILE A 82 9.89 -7.23 1.94
N ILE A 83 8.96 -7.77 1.16
CA ILE A 83 8.42 -7.08 -0.02
C ILE A 83 7.59 -5.86 0.38
N ILE A 84 6.62 -6.02 1.29
CA ILE A 84 5.70 -4.94 1.67
C ILE A 84 6.44 -3.83 2.44
N ALA A 85 7.28 -4.20 3.41
CA ALA A 85 8.08 -3.22 4.16
C ALA A 85 9.17 -2.60 3.28
N GLY A 86 9.75 -3.37 2.36
CA GLY A 86 10.70 -2.87 1.36
C GLY A 86 10.08 -1.79 0.48
N CYS A 87 8.86 -2.00 -0.02
CA CYS A 87 8.12 -0.96 -0.75
C CYS A 87 7.91 0.29 0.11
N LEU A 88 7.46 0.16 1.36
CA LEU A 88 7.29 1.31 2.25
C LEU A 88 8.61 2.08 2.45
N VAL A 89 9.70 1.38 2.76
CA VAL A 89 11.02 1.99 2.97
C VAL A 89 11.49 2.69 1.69
N PHE A 90 11.36 2.04 0.54
CA PHE A 90 11.70 2.64 -0.75
C PHE A 90 10.94 3.95 -0.98
N PHE A 91 9.60 3.93 -0.98
CA PHE A 91 8.82 5.13 -1.26
C PHE A 91 8.96 6.23 -0.20
N LYS A 92 9.27 5.86 1.06
CA LYS A 92 9.41 6.82 2.15
C LYS A 92 10.78 7.50 2.17
N TYR A 93 11.84 6.77 1.86
CA TYR A 93 13.22 7.26 2.02
C TYR A 93 13.94 7.53 0.69
N TYR A 94 13.36 7.15 -0.45
CA TYR A 94 14.00 7.34 -1.76
C TYR A 94 14.46 8.79 -1.98
N ASN A 95 13.56 9.77 -1.79
CA ASN A 95 13.91 11.19 -2.00
C ASN A 95 15.03 11.65 -1.08
N PHE A 96 15.02 11.22 0.19
CA PHE A 96 16.08 11.56 1.14
C PHE A 96 17.43 10.96 0.75
N LEU A 97 17.43 9.68 0.35
CA LEU A 97 18.63 8.99 -0.10
C LEU A 97 19.18 9.61 -1.39
N ALA A 98 18.30 9.90 -2.35
CA ALA A 98 18.64 10.52 -3.62
C ALA A 98 19.31 11.89 -3.42
N LEU A 99 18.72 12.75 -2.56
CA LEU A 99 19.30 14.05 -2.20
C LEU A 99 20.63 13.92 -1.44
N SER A 100 20.73 12.97 -0.50
CA SER A 100 21.96 12.78 0.28
C SER A 100 23.11 12.29 -0.59
N VAL A 101 22.85 11.30 -1.46
CA VAL A 101 23.85 10.75 -2.39
C VAL A 101 24.25 11.79 -3.42
N GLY A 102 23.29 12.53 -3.99
CA GLY A 102 23.56 13.64 -4.91
C GLY A 102 24.47 14.71 -4.27
N GLY A 103 24.20 15.09 -3.02
CA GLY A 103 25.02 16.06 -2.28
C GLY A 103 26.43 15.57 -1.93
N VAL A 104 26.64 14.26 -1.80
CA VAL A 104 27.98 13.68 -1.62
C VAL A 104 28.73 13.64 -2.96
N LEU A 105 28.06 13.19 -4.03
CA LEU A 105 28.62 13.13 -5.39
C LEU A 105 29.07 14.51 -5.88
N SER A 106 28.27 15.54 -5.65
CA SER A 106 28.62 16.91 -6.02
C SER A 106 29.83 17.45 -5.24
N LYS A 107 30.03 17.00 -3.99
CA LYS A 107 31.20 17.38 -3.17
C LYS A 107 32.49 16.71 -3.61
N ILE A 108 32.41 15.52 -4.23
CA ILE A 108 33.57 14.80 -4.77
C ILE A 108 33.83 15.11 -6.26
N GLY A 109 33.20 16.16 -6.80
CA GLY A 109 33.45 16.67 -8.15
C GLY A 109 32.82 15.85 -9.27
N LEU A 110 31.93 14.90 -8.95
CA LEU A 110 31.17 14.16 -9.95
C LEU A 110 29.90 14.94 -10.33
N PRO A 111 29.54 15.01 -11.62
CA PRO A 111 28.30 15.64 -12.06
C PRO A 111 27.12 14.86 -11.47
N ALA A 112 26.46 15.45 -10.48
CA ALA A 112 25.23 14.96 -9.88
C ALA A 112 24.04 15.53 -10.65
N ASP A 113 24.01 15.33 -11.97
CA ASP A 113 22.84 15.71 -12.76
C ASP A 113 21.67 14.81 -12.38
N ASP A 114 20.62 15.42 -11.85
CA ASP A 114 19.25 14.90 -11.79
C ASP A 114 19.01 13.51 -11.18
N ILE A 115 19.78 13.10 -10.17
CA ILE A 115 19.31 12.07 -9.21
C ILE A 115 18.25 12.69 -8.29
N THR A 116 17.25 13.37 -8.86
CA THR A 116 16.10 13.93 -8.14
C THR A 116 14.80 13.56 -8.85
N LEU A 117 14.60 12.26 -9.07
CA LEU A 117 13.24 11.75 -9.24
C LEU A 117 12.47 12.08 -7.94
N ARG A 118 11.80 13.24 -7.90
CA ARG A 118 10.94 13.64 -6.78
C ARG A 118 9.72 12.73 -6.80
N LEU A 119 9.89 11.56 -6.22
CA LEU A 119 8.87 10.53 -6.17
C LEU A 119 7.78 11.02 -5.21
N LEU A 120 6.59 11.30 -5.74
CA LEU A 120 5.43 11.57 -4.91
C LEU A 120 5.13 10.33 -4.07
N MET A 121 4.92 10.51 -2.76
CA MET A 121 4.58 9.40 -1.89
C MET A 121 3.13 8.97 -2.14
N PRO A 122 2.83 7.67 -2.27
CA PRO A 122 1.46 7.20 -2.38
C PRO A 122 0.66 7.56 -1.12
N ALA A 123 -0.56 8.07 -1.32
CA ALA A 123 -1.43 8.42 -0.21
C ALA A 123 -1.69 7.20 0.69
N GLY A 124 -1.45 7.36 1.99
CA GLY A 124 -1.75 6.32 2.97
C GLY A 124 -0.83 5.10 2.96
N ILE A 125 0.33 5.13 2.27
CA ILE A 125 1.25 3.97 2.18
C ILE A 125 1.66 3.40 3.53
N SER A 126 1.98 4.25 4.50
CA SER A 126 2.33 3.77 5.84
C SER A 126 1.15 3.03 6.49
N PHE A 127 -0.05 3.58 6.40
CA PHE A 127 -1.23 3.01 7.05
C PHE A 127 -1.56 1.63 6.48
N TYR A 128 -1.77 1.52 5.17
CA TYR A 128 -2.15 0.21 4.59
C TYR A 128 -1.01 -0.80 4.69
N THR A 129 0.26 -0.39 4.65
CA THR A 129 1.39 -1.29 4.89
C THR A 129 1.32 -1.88 6.28
N PHE A 130 1.22 -1.06 7.34
CA PHE A 130 1.19 -1.58 8.70
C PHE A 130 -0.04 -2.44 8.97
N THR A 131 -1.21 -2.04 8.48
CA THR A 131 -2.44 -2.87 8.59
C THR A 131 -2.28 -4.22 7.89
N THR A 132 -1.69 -4.24 6.70
CA THR A 132 -1.47 -5.48 5.93
C THR A 132 -0.46 -6.39 6.62
N LEU A 133 0.62 -5.82 7.18
CA LEU A 133 1.61 -6.58 7.93
C LEU A 133 1.03 -7.17 9.22
N SER A 134 0.26 -6.38 9.97
CA SER A 134 -0.47 -6.88 11.15
C SER A 134 -1.38 -8.04 10.78
N TYR A 135 -2.16 -7.91 9.71
CA TYR A 135 -3.01 -9.00 9.20
C TYR A 135 -2.20 -10.28 8.89
N LEU A 136 -1.07 -10.18 8.19
CA LEU A 136 -0.25 -11.35 7.86
C LEU A 136 0.36 -12.02 9.10
N ILE A 137 0.75 -11.22 10.10
CA ILE A 137 1.26 -11.72 11.38
C ILE A 137 0.16 -12.44 12.15
N ASP A 138 -1.06 -11.90 12.15
CA ASP A 138 -2.21 -12.51 12.81
C ASP A 138 -2.62 -13.83 12.15
N VAL A 139 -2.52 -13.95 10.82
CA VAL A 139 -2.77 -15.22 10.10
C VAL A 139 -1.68 -16.27 10.34
N TYR A 140 -0.45 -15.82 10.63
CA TYR A 140 0.66 -16.73 10.93
C TYR A 140 0.57 -17.34 12.34
N ARG A 141 0.05 -16.57 13.31
CA ARG A 141 -0.15 -17.02 14.70
C ARG A 141 -1.25 -18.07 14.79
#